data_AF-A0A0H3W901-F1
#
_entry.id   AF-A0A0H3W901-F1
#
_cell.length_a   1.000
_cell.length_b   1.000
_cell.length_c   1.000
_cell.angle_alpha   90.00
_cell.angle_beta   90.00
_cell.angle_gamma   90.00
#
_symmetry.space_group_name_H-M   'P 1'
#
loop_
_entity.id
_entity.type
_entity.pdbx_description
1 polymer ?
#
loop_
_entity_poly.entity_id
_entity_poly.type
_entity_poly.pdbx_seq_one_letter_code
_entity_poly.pdbx_strand_id
1 'polypeptide(L)'
;LLYLHDTLEDIKKANNSQECLIPVHVDGDGHCLVHAISRALVGRELFWHALRENLKKHFIENLGRYKALFHDFIDAAEWEDIINECDPLFIPPE
;
A
#
# COMPACT_ATOMS: atom_id res chain seq x y z
N LEU A 1 1.93 -9.29 -23.24
CA LEU A 1 2.78 -9.33 -22.02
C LEU A 1 1.96 -9.94 -20.90
N LEU A 2 2.44 -11.02 -20.30
CA LEU A 2 1.83 -11.61 -19.10
C LEU A 2 2.31 -10.78 -17.90
N TYR A 3 1.40 -10.05 -17.26
CA TYR A 3 1.69 -9.20 -16.11
C TYR A 3 2.38 -10.00 -14.99
N LEU A 4 3.54 -9.52 -14.52
CA LEU A 4 4.37 -10.15 -13.48
C LEU A 4 4.86 -11.58 -13.79
N HIS A 5 4.93 -11.98 -15.05
CA HIS A 5 5.26 -13.37 -15.44
C HIS A 5 6.54 -13.91 -14.81
N ASP A 6 7.66 -13.21 -14.99
CA ASP A 6 8.97 -13.66 -14.49
C ASP A 6 8.96 -13.79 -12.96
N THR A 7 8.34 -12.83 -12.27
CA THR A 7 8.16 -12.86 -10.81
C THR A 7 7.33 -14.06 -10.36
N LEU A 8 6.25 -14.38 -11.06
CA LEU A 8 5.42 -15.54 -10.73
C LEU A 8 6.15 -16.86 -10.98
N GLU A 9 6.96 -16.94 -12.04
CA GLU A 9 7.80 -18.11 -12.30
C GLU A 9 8.86 -18.31 -11.22
N ASP A 10 9.48 -17.23 -10.72
CA ASP A 10 10.45 -17.33 -9.63
C ASP A 10 9.78 -17.74 -8.30
N ILE A 11 8.61 -17.19 -8.00
CA ILE A 11 7.83 -17.60 -6.82
C ILE A 11 7.39 -19.06 -6.94
N LYS A 12 6.93 -19.50 -8.11
CA LYS A 12 6.55 -20.88 -8.36
C LYS A 12 7.72 -21.83 -8.14
N LYS A 13 8.91 -21.51 -8.67
CA LYS A 13 10.13 -22.30 -8.43
C LYS A 13 10.48 -22.39 -6.95
N ALA A 14 10.38 -21.28 -6.23
CA ALA A 14 10.60 -21.23 -4.78
C ALA A 14 9.56 -22.04 -3.98
N ASN A 15 8.35 -22.20 -4.50
CA ASN A 15 7.26 -22.97 -3.90
C ASN A 15 7.14 -24.39 -4.49
N ASN A 16 8.26 -25.11 -4.67
CA ASN A 16 8.28 -26.49 -5.16
C ASN A 16 7.56 -26.68 -6.51
N SER A 17 7.68 -25.69 -7.41
CA SER A 17 6.98 -25.65 -8.70
C SER A 17 5.45 -25.61 -8.61
N GLN A 18 4.88 -25.29 -7.44
CA GLN A 18 3.45 -25.11 -7.27
C GLN A 18 3.05 -23.66 -7.59
N GLU A 19 1.95 -23.53 -8.34
CA GLU A 19 1.33 -22.24 -8.59
C GLU A 19 0.51 -21.83 -7.36
N CYS A 20 0.97 -20.80 -6.64
CA CYS A 20 0.40 -20.39 -5.35
C CYS A 20 -0.19 -18.97 -5.35
N LEU A 21 0.11 -18.16 -6.36
CA LEU A 21 -0.32 -16.76 -6.45
C LEU A 21 -0.95 -16.47 -7.80
N ILE A 22 -1.99 -15.66 -7.79
CA ILE A 22 -2.63 -15.12 -9.00
C ILE A 22 -2.40 -13.60 -8.98
N PRO A 23 -1.78 -13.02 -10.03
CA PRO A 23 -1.56 -11.59 -10.08
C PRO A 23 -2.88 -10.86 -10.27
N VAL A 24 -3.08 -9.80 -9.49
CA VAL A 24 -4.29 -8.98 -9.54
C VAL A 24 -3.89 -7.58 -9.98
N HIS A 25 -4.37 -7.16 -11.15
CA HIS A 25 -4.15 -5.82 -11.65
C HIS A 25 -5.06 -4.81 -10.92
N VAL A 26 -4.58 -3.61 -10.63
CA VAL A 26 -5.37 -2.53 -10.04
C VAL A 26 -5.20 -1.26 -10.85
N ASP A 27 -6.08 -0.29 -10.68
CA ASP A 27 -5.98 0.96 -11.40
C ASP A 27 -4.72 1.75 -10.99
N GLY A 28 -4.09 2.38 -11.99
CA GLY A 28 -2.83 3.12 -11.89
C GLY A 28 -3.03 4.62 -11.65
N ASP A 29 -4.00 4.99 -10.83
CA ASP A 29 -4.45 6.37 -10.60
C ASP A 29 -3.76 7.07 -9.41
N GLY A 30 -2.72 6.46 -8.84
CA GLY A 30 -2.04 6.95 -7.64
C GLY A 30 -2.57 6.35 -6.32
N HIS A 31 -3.59 5.48 -6.38
CA HIS A 31 -4.11 4.77 -5.20
C HIS A 31 -3.84 3.26 -5.22
N CYS A 32 -2.88 2.81 -6.04
CA CYS A 32 -2.61 1.38 -6.28
C CYS A 32 -2.44 0.53 -5.01
N LEU A 33 -1.81 1.05 -3.93
CA LEU A 33 -1.67 0.33 -2.66
C LEU A 33 -3.03 0.02 -2.02
N VAL A 34 -3.89 1.02 -1.89
CA VAL A 34 -5.21 0.85 -1.25
C VAL A 34 -6.20 0.15 -2.19
N HIS A 35 -6.06 0.31 -3.50
CA HIS A 35 -6.78 -0.50 -4.49
C HIS A 35 -6.43 -1.98 -4.35
N ALA A 36 -5.14 -2.31 -4.23
CA ALA A 36 -4.66 -3.69 -4.06
C ALA A 36 -5.18 -4.31 -2.75
N ILE A 37 -5.13 -3.56 -1.64
CA ILE A 37 -5.69 -3.99 -0.35
C ILE A 37 -7.20 -4.23 -0.47
N SER A 38 -7.94 -3.28 -1.06
CA SER A 38 -9.39 -3.42 -1.26
C SER A 38 -9.72 -4.65 -2.11
N ARG A 39 -9.02 -4.87 -3.22
CA ARG A 39 -9.22 -6.08 -4.05
C ARG A 39 -8.88 -7.36 -3.31
N ALA A 40 -7.80 -7.38 -2.53
CA ALA A 40 -7.40 -8.57 -1.80
C ALA A 40 -8.42 -8.96 -0.71
N LEU A 41 -9.05 -7.96 -0.06
CA LEU A 41 -10.01 -8.20 1.02
C LEU A 41 -11.43 -8.49 0.53
N VAL A 42 -11.91 -7.76 -0.49
CA VAL A 42 -13.33 -7.81 -0.91
C VAL A 42 -13.55 -8.03 -2.41
N GLY A 43 -12.47 -8.22 -3.18
CA GLY A 43 -12.54 -8.49 -4.61
C GLY A 43 -12.93 -7.30 -5.48
N ARG A 44 -12.95 -6.08 -4.94
CA ARG A 44 -13.28 -4.81 -5.62
C ARG A 44 -12.43 -3.67 -5.10
N GLU A 45 -12.23 -2.63 -5.91
CA GLU A 45 -11.44 -1.43 -5.58
C GLU A 45 -12.23 -0.36 -4.81
N LEU A 46 -13.43 -0.68 -4.31
CA LEU A 46 -14.39 0.29 -3.79
C LEU A 46 -13.94 1.05 -2.53
N PHE A 47 -13.05 0.47 -1.71
CA PHE A 47 -12.73 1.01 -0.40
C PHE A 47 -11.46 1.87 -0.37
N TRP A 48 -10.89 2.22 -1.52
CA TRP A 48 -9.63 2.96 -1.59
C TRP A 48 -9.67 4.26 -0.76
N HIS A 49 -10.76 5.04 -0.86
CA HIS A 49 -10.92 6.32 -0.16
C HIS A 49 -11.03 6.11 1.35
N ALA A 50 -11.90 5.19 1.77
CA ALA A 50 -12.10 4.87 3.18
C ALA A 50 -10.84 4.30 3.83
N LEU A 51 -10.06 3.49 3.11
CA LEU A 51 -8.78 2.97 3.58
C LEU A 51 -7.75 4.09 3.78
N ARG A 52 -7.70 5.07 2.88
CA ARG A 52 -6.83 6.26 3.01
C ARG A 52 -7.21 7.13 4.21
N GLU A 53 -8.49 7.46 4.35
CA GLU A 53 -8.97 8.21 5.52
C GLU A 53 -8.71 7.48 6.84
N ASN A 54 -8.94 6.16 6.85
CA ASN A 54 -8.68 5.34 8.03
C ASN A 54 -7.18 5.29 8.37
N LEU A 55 -6.31 5.17 7.36
CA LEU A 55 -4.86 5.18 7.55
C LEU A 55 -4.38 6.51 8.13
N LYS A 56 -4.86 7.65 7.59
CA LYS A 56 -4.57 8.99 8.12
C LYS A 56 -4.94 9.11 9.59
N LYS A 57 -6.17 8.72 9.93
CA LYS A 57 -6.66 8.69 11.32
C LYS A 57 -5.80 7.78 12.21
N HIS A 58 -5.47 6.58 11.73
CA HIS A 58 -4.69 5.62 12.48
C HIS A 58 -3.28 6.12 12.77
N PHE A 59 -2.62 6.79 11.81
CA PHE A 59 -1.33 7.42 12.04
C PHE A 59 -1.41 8.52 13.11
N ILE A 60 -2.42 9.39 13.05
CA ILE A 60 -2.61 10.47 14.03
C ILE A 60 -2.79 9.87 15.45
N GLU A 61 -3.66 8.87 15.60
CA GLU A 61 -3.96 8.24 16.90
C GLU A 61 -2.77 7.47 17.48
N ASN A 62 -1.89 6.95 16.63
CA ASN A 62 -0.79 6.06 17.03
C ASN A 62 0.61 6.65 16.75
N LEU A 63 0.72 7.96 16.48
CA LEU A 63 1.93 8.57 15.96
C LEU A 63 3.16 8.31 16.82
N GLY A 64 3.02 8.37 18.15
CA GLY A 64 4.12 8.10 19.08
C GLY A 64 4.73 6.70 18.92
N ARG A 65 3.90 5.69 18.63
CA ARG A 65 4.34 4.31 18.39
C ARG A 65 5.12 4.21 17.09
N TYR A 66 4.63 4.85 16.03
CA TYR A 66 5.32 4.86 14.73
C TYR A 66 6.65 5.60 14.81
N LYS A 67 6.70 6.78 15.46
CA LYS A 67 7.94 7.51 15.72
C LYS A 67 8.96 6.65 16.46
N ALA A 68 8.55 5.93 17.52
CA ALA A 68 9.45 5.05 18.25
C ALA A 68 9.99 3.88 17.40
N LEU A 69 9.13 3.23 16.59
CA LEU A 69 9.51 2.10 15.75
C LEU A 69 10.42 2.48 14.58
N PHE A 70 10.25 3.69 14.04
CA PHE A 70 10.91 4.13 12.81
C PHE A 70 11.90 5.28 13.02
N HIS A 71 12.27 5.61 14.26
CA HIS A 71 13.16 6.75 14.56
C HIS A 71 14.53 6.67 13.89
N ASP A 72 15.03 5.47 13.60
CA ASP A 72 16.30 5.27 12.89
C ASP A 72 16.19 5.48 11.37
N PHE A 73 14.97 5.58 10.83
CA PHE A 73 14.69 5.58 9.40
C PHE A 73 13.94 6.83 8.91
N ILE A 74 13.18 7.49 9.79
CA ILE A 74 12.29 8.60 9.45
C ILE A 74 12.54 9.76 10.42
N ASP A 75 12.88 10.93 9.89
CA ASP A 75 13.06 12.13 10.68
C ASP A 75 11.73 12.57 11.32
N ALA A 76 11.81 13.16 12.52
CA ALA A 76 10.64 13.64 13.24
C ALA A 76 9.81 14.66 12.43
N ALA A 77 10.44 15.43 11.55
CA ALA A 77 9.82 16.42 10.67
C ALA A 77 9.04 15.79 9.50
N GLU A 78 9.42 14.61 9.01
CA GLU A 78 8.77 13.97 7.86
C GLU A 78 7.36 13.42 8.18
N TRP A 79 7.04 13.25 9.47
CA TRP A 79 5.77 12.64 9.88
C TRP A 79 4.54 13.45 9.51
N GLU A 80 4.65 14.78 9.45
CA GLU A 80 3.53 15.62 9.02
C GLU A 80 3.22 15.36 7.54
N ASP A 81 4.24 15.30 6.70
CA ASP A 81 4.12 15.01 5.28
C ASP A 81 3.56 13.61 5.03
N ILE A 82 4.08 12.59 5.72
CA ILE A 82 3.59 11.20 5.64
C ILE A 82 2.08 11.11 5.97
N ILE A 83 1.63 11.83 7.01
CA ILE A 83 0.22 11.86 7.39
C ILE A 83 -0.61 12.60 6.33
N ASN A 84 -0.08 13.68 5.75
CA ASN A 84 -0.76 14.45 4.71
C ASN A 84 -0.88 13.66 3.40
N GLU A 85 0.11 12.85 3.03
CA GLU A 85 0.09 11.96 1.87
C GLU A 85 -1.01 10.88 1.94
N CYS A 86 -1.49 10.58 3.14
CA CYS A 86 -2.62 9.66 3.33
C CYS A 86 -3.95 10.26 2.90
N ASP A 87 -4.04 11.58 2.68
CA ASP A 87 -5.27 12.22 2.23
C ASP A 87 -5.70 11.66 0.86
N PRO A 88 -6.98 11.25 0.68
CA PRO A 88 -7.49 10.80 -0.61
C PRO A 88 -7.33 11.83 -1.74
N LEU A 89 -7.29 13.12 -1.40
CA LEU A 89 -7.16 14.22 -2.34
C LEU A 89 -5.74 14.80 -2.38
N PHE A 90 -4.77 14.11 -1.77
CA PHE A 90 -3.38 14.54 -1.83
C PHE A 90 -2.88 14.59 -3.27
N ILE A 91 -2.26 15.70 -3.64
CA ILE A 91 -1.60 15.90 -4.92
C ILE A 91 -0.12 16.16 -4.61
N PRO A 92 0.80 15.27 -5.05
CA PRO A 92 2.23 15.47 -4.83
C PRO A 92 2.70 16.80 -5.45
N PRO A 93 3.62 17.53 -4.79
CA PRO A 93 4.27 18.68 -5.41
C PRO A 93 5.12 18.24 -6.63
N GLU A 94 5.28 19.13 -7.61
CA GLU A 94 6.13 18.93 -8.80
C GLU A 94 7.63 18.84 -8.47
#